data_AF-A0A2W4NYQ2-F1
#
_entry.id   AF-A0A2W4NYQ2-F1
#
_cell.length_a   1.000
_cell.length_b   1.000
_cell.length_c   1.000
_cell.angle_alpha   90.00
_cell.angle_beta   90.00
_cell.angle_gamma   90.00
#
_symmetry.space_group_name_H-M   'P 1'
#
loop_
_entity.id
_entity.type
_entity.pdbx_description
1 polymer ?
#
loop_
_entity_poly.entity_id
_entity_poly.type
_entity_poly.pdbx_seq_one_letter_code
_entity_poly.pdbx_strand_id
1 'polypeptide(L)'
;MLRCLLVLMALLGFHSIQAQQFLSRYNTISSLADLDGKIVFAADDGMRGSELWITNGTAEGTTLLSDIQPGSMGSAPANFIAFNGKLYFTATTLQYGAELWATNGTTAGTTLVKDVRP
;
A
#
# COMPACT_ATOMS: atom_id res chain seq x y z
N MET A 1 8.38 7.10 15.25
CA MET A 1 7.49 8.25 15.58
C MET A 1 7.29 9.24 14.44
N LEU A 2 8.21 9.42 13.48
CA LEU A 2 8.02 10.36 12.35
C LEU A 2 7.21 9.79 11.15
N ARG A 3 6.87 8.49 11.18
CA ARG A 3 6.16 7.80 10.09
C ARG A 3 4.62 7.92 10.16
N CYS A 4 4.08 8.40 11.28
CA CYS A 4 2.63 8.63 11.45
C CYS A 4 2.18 10.06 11.05
N LEU A 5 3.14 10.99 10.99
CA LEU A 5 2.85 12.41 10.78
C LEU A 5 2.43 12.73 9.33
N LEU A 6 2.83 11.90 8.36
CA LEU A 6 2.50 12.14 6.95
C LEU A 6 1.05 11.76 6.59
N VAL A 7 0.47 10.75 7.24
CA VAL A 7 -0.96 10.43 7.13
C VAL A 7 -1.80 11.53 7.80
N LEU A 8 -1.28 12.12 8.87
CA LEU A 8 -1.92 13.25 9.56
C LEU A 8 -1.93 14.55 8.73
N MET A 9 -0.95 14.76 7.85
CA MET A 9 -0.92 15.93 6.95
C MET A 9 -1.91 15.83 5.78
N ALA A 10 -2.28 14.61 5.36
CA ALA A 10 -3.35 14.41 4.38
C ALA A 10 -4.75 14.71 4.94
N LEU A 11 -4.92 14.64 6.27
CA LEU A 11 -6.19 14.91 6.97
C LEU A 11 -6.51 16.42 7.14
N LEU A 12 -5.62 17.34 6.77
CA LEU A 12 -5.81 18.79 7.00
C LEU A 12 -6.30 19.60 5.78
N GLY A 13 -6.68 18.97 4.67
CA GLY A 13 -7.65 19.57 3.72
C GLY A 13 -7.28 20.89 3.03
N PHE A 14 -6.02 21.12 2.66
CA PHE A 14 -5.66 22.34 1.92
C PHE A 14 -5.90 22.19 0.40
N HIS A 15 -7.03 22.74 -0.07
CA HIS A 15 -7.42 22.82 -1.48
C HIS A 15 -6.68 23.94 -2.25
N SER A 16 -5.36 24.05 -2.13
CA SER A 16 -4.58 25.03 -2.93
C SER A 16 -3.45 24.38 -3.72
N ILE A 17 -3.14 24.99 -4.87
CA ILE A 17 -2.08 24.58 -5.82
C ILE A 17 -0.70 24.42 -5.13
N GLN A 18 -0.49 25.01 -3.96
CA GLN A 18 0.73 24.87 -3.16
C GLN A 18 0.85 23.50 -2.49
N ALA A 19 -0.26 22.82 -2.16
CA ALA A 19 -0.24 21.47 -1.60
C ALA A 19 0.21 20.42 -2.64
N GLN A 20 -0.21 20.58 -3.89
CA GLN A 20 0.22 19.70 -5.00
C GLN A 20 1.74 19.84 -5.30
N GLN A 21 2.30 21.05 -5.17
CA GLN A 21 3.75 21.27 -5.30
C GLN A 21 4.55 20.86 -4.06
N PHE A 22 3.91 20.73 -2.90
CA PHE A 22 4.54 20.23 -1.67
C PHE A 22 4.62 18.70 -1.68
N LEU A 23 3.56 18.01 -2.10
CA LEU A 23 3.50 16.55 -2.16
C LEU A 23 4.50 15.94 -3.17
N SER A 24 4.79 16.63 -4.28
CA SER A 24 5.80 16.20 -5.24
C SER A 24 7.24 16.22 -4.69
N ARG A 25 7.49 16.97 -3.61
CA ARG A 25 8.79 17.00 -2.90
C ARG A 25 8.95 15.86 -1.88
N TYR A 26 7.87 15.15 -1.54
CA TYR A 26 7.86 13.98 -0.64
C TYR A 26 7.61 12.65 -1.35
N ASN A 27 7.78 12.61 -2.68
CA ASN A 27 7.65 11.41 -3.53
C ASN A 27 8.68 10.29 -3.24
N THR A 28 9.35 10.34 -2.09
CA THR A 28 10.29 9.34 -1.57
C THR A 28 9.68 8.47 -0.46
N ILE A 29 8.35 8.43 -0.31
CA ILE A 29 7.71 7.34 0.44
C ILE A 29 7.71 6.10 -0.47
N SER A 30 8.68 5.22 -0.27
CA SER A 30 8.86 3.96 -1.02
C SER A 30 7.73 2.93 -0.86
N SER A 31 6.62 3.30 -0.20
CA SER A 31 5.57 2.38 0.27
C SER A 31 4.14 2.88 0.03
N LEU A 32 3.93 3.79 -0.93
CA LEU A 32 2.61 4.39 -1.19
C LEU A 32 2.42 4.59 -2.70
N ALA A 33 1.24 4.28 -3.22
CA ALA A 33 0.90 4.53 -4.62
C ALA A 33 -0.59 4.86 -4.80
N ASP A 34 -0.88 5.72 -5.79
CA ASP A 34 -2.24 6.00 -6.25
C ASP A 34 -2.74 4.87 -7.17
N LEU A 35 -3.99 4.48 -6.97
CA LEU A 35 -4.73 3.53 -7.79
C LEU A 35 -6.18 4.01 -7.89
N ASP A 36 -6.49 4.67 -9.00
CA ASP A 36 -7.81 5.24 -9.29
C ASP A 36 -8.32 6.18 -8.19
N GLY A 37 -7.47 7.07 -7.68
CA GLY A 37 -7.81 8.04 -6.65
C GLY A 37 -7.88 7.46 -5.23
N LYS A 38 -7.44 6.22 -5.03
CA LYS A 38 -7.20 5.61 -3.72
C LYS A 38 -5.72 5.39 -3.50
N ILE A 39 -5.32 5.46 -2.25
CA ILE A 39 -3.96 5.21 -1.82
C ILE A 39 -3.83 3.77 -1.34
N VAL A 40 -2.90 3.01 -1.90
CA VAL A 40 -2.52 1.67 -1.43
C VAL A 40 -1.15 1.73 -0.76
N PHE A 41 -1.02 1.10 0.40
CA PHE A 41 0.16 1.18 1.26
C PHE A 41 0.33 -0.05 2.15
N ALA A 42 1.52 -0.22 2.72
CA ALA A 42 1.78 -1.25 3.73
C ALA A 42 1.51 -0.72 5.15
N ALA A 43 0.80 -1.49 5.98
CA ALA A 43 0.58 -1.16 7.38
C ALA A 43 0.35 -2.39 8.25
N ASP A 44 0.56 -2.22 9.56
CA ASP A 44 0.41 -3.24 10.59
C ASP A 44 -0.61 -2.76 11.63
N ASP A 45 -1.64 -3.58 11.87
CA ASP A 45 -2.69 -3.33 12.85
C ASP A 45 -2.39 -3.93 14.25
N GLY A 46 -1.21 -4.50 14.42
CA GLY A 46 -0.77 -5.20 15.62
C GLY A 46 -1.29 -6.63 15.74
N MET A 47 -2.08 -7.12 14.78
CA MET A 47 -2.63 -8.49 14.78
C MET A 47 -2.10 -9.32 13.61
N ARG A 48 -1.96 -8.73 12.42
CA ARG A 48 -1.68 -9.43 11.15
C ARG A 48 -0.27 -9.14 10.59
N GLY A 49 0.55 -8.43 11.35
CA GLY A 49 1.81 -7.92 10.82
C GLY A 49 1.59 -6.92 9.69
N SER A 50 2.67 -6.57 8.98
CA SER A 50 2.61 -5.60 7.89
C SER A 50 1.96 -6.21 6.64
N GLU A 51 0.78 -5.74 6.29
CA GLU A 51 -0.04 -6.22 5.17
C GLU A 51 -0.45 -5.09 4.20
N LEU A 52 -1.24 -5.40 3.17
CA LEU A 52 -1.68 -4.45 2.16
C LEU A 52 -2.97 -3.72 2.59
N TRP A 53 -2.93 -2.40 2.63
CA TRP A 53 -4.04 -1.53 3.03
C TRP A 53 -4.41 -0.55 1.93
N ILE A 54 -5.66 -0.07 1.96
CA ILE A 54 -6.19 0.93 1.03
C ILE A 54 -6.92 2.03 1.79
N THR A 55 -6.81 3.27 1.32
CA THR A 55 -7.53 4.42 1.86
C THR A 55 -8.03 5.36 0.77
N ASN A 56 -9.18 5.99 1.02
CA ASN A 56 -9.67 7.15 0.25
C ASN A 56 -9.32 8.49 0.92
N GLY A 57 -8.50 8.48 1.97
CA GLY A 57 -8.13 9.66 2.76
C GLY A 57 -8.99 9.91 4.00
N THR A 58 -10.02 9.09 4.26
CA THR A 58 -10.80 9.15 5.50
C THR A 58 -10.51 7.96 6.42
N ALA A 59 -10.80 8.11 7.71
CA ALA A 59 -10.64 7.02 8.67
C ALA A 59 -11.53 5.82 8.31
N GLU A 60 -12.80 6.08 7.95
CA GLU A 60 -13.78 5.06 7.59
C GLU A 60 -13.45 4.35 6.27
N GLY A 61 -12.80 5.05 5.34
CA GLY A 61 -12.36 4.49 4.07
C GLY A 61 -10.97 3.85 4.13
N THR A 62 -10.34 3.78 5.31
CA THR A 62 -9.05 3.12 5.50
C THR A 62 -9.27 1.69 5.98
N THR A 63 -8.97 0.72 5.11
CA THR A 63 -9.28 -0.70 5.37
C THR A 63 -8.14 -1.60 4.91
N LEU A 64 -8.04 -2.78 5.53
CA LEU A 64 -7.20 -3.87 5.03
C LEU A 64 -7.68 -4.27 3.63
N LEU A 65 -6.79 -4.21 2.65
CA LEU A 65 -7.08 -4.61 1.28
C LEU A 65 -6.88 -6.11 1.11
N SER A 66 -5.79 -6.65 1.65
CA SER A 66 -5.49 -8.09 1.59
C SER A 66 -4.55 -8.49 2.72
N ASP A 67 -4.88 -9.59 3.38
CA ASP A 67 -4.03 -10.33 4.31
C ASP A 67 -3.27 -11.39 3.50
N ILE A 68 -2.16 -11.00 2.88
CA ILE A 68 -1.43 -11.82 1.91
C ILE A 68 -0.72 -12.98 2.62
N GLN A 69 -0.15 -12.73 3.81
CA GLN A 69 0.46 -13.75 4.65
C GLN A 69 -0.19 -13.72 6.04
N PRO A 70 -1.23 -14.53 6.26
CA PRO A 70 -1.90 -14.58 7.55
C PRO A 70 -0.95 -14.87 8.70
N GLY A 71 -1.15 -14.15 9.80
CA GLY A 71 -0.39 -14.26 11.05
C GLY A 71 0.48 -13.03 11.33
N SER A 72 1.05 -12.96 12.52
CA SER A 72 1.72 -11.75 13.02
C SER A 72 3.01 -11.37 12.28
N MET A 73 3.56 -12.23 11.42
CA MET A 73 4.72 -11.89 10.59
C MET A 73 4.34 -10.97 9.44
N GLY A 74 3.14 -11.11 8.89
CA GLY A 74 2.67 -10.42 7.70
C GLY A 74 3.51 -10.69 6.45
N SER A 75 3.20 -9.97 5.37
CA SER A 75 3.80 -10.13 4.05
C SER A 75 4.82 -9.05 3.66
N ALA A 76 4.94 -8.01 4.49
CA ALA A 76 5.80 -6.85 4.28
C ALA A 76 5.78 -6.28 2.83
N PRO A 77 4.62 -5.82 2.31
CA PRO A 77 4.52 -5.27 0.97
C PRO A 77 5.44 -4.06 0.74
N ALA A 78 6.13 -4.01 -0.40
CA ALA A 78 7.09 -2.96 -0.74
C ALA A 78 7.24 -2.75 -2.26
N ASN A 79 7.98 -1.71 -2.66
CA ASN A 79 8.35 -1.44 -4.06
C ASN A 79 7.14 -1.27 -5.00
N PHE A 80 6.18 -0.44 -4.60
CA PHE A 80 4.94 -0.22 -5.33
C PHE A 80 5.17 0.53 -6.65
N ILE A 81 4.61 0.01 -7.75
CA ILE A 81 4.67 0.59 -9.10
C ILE A 81 3.30 0.49 -9.76
N ALA A 82 2.72 1.63 -10.13
CA ALA A 82 1.47 1.66 -10.89
C ALA A 82 1.76 1.45 -12.40
N PHE A 83 1.04 0.53 -13.02
CA PHE A 83 1.16 0.23 -14.45
C PHE A 83 -0.14 -0.36 -14.99
N ASN A 84 -0.65 0.19 -16.10
CA ASN A 84 -1.84 -0.29 -16.81
C ASN A 84 -3.07 -0.57 -15.91
N GLY A 85 -3.42 0.37 -15.02
CA GLY A 85 -4.60 0.24 -14.15
C GLY A 85 -4.45 -0.80 -13.04
N LYS A 86 -3.24 -1.25 -12.75
CA LYS A 86 -2.90 -2.11 -11.62
C LYS A 86 -1.73 -1.53 -10.85
N LEU A 87 -1.61 -1.98 -9.61
CA LEU A 87 -0.45 -1.73 -8.78
C LEU A 87 0.33 -3.02 -8.59
N TYR A 88 1.62 -2.97 -8.90
CA TYR A 88 2.57 -4.05 -8.74
C TYR A 88 3.45 -3.78 -7.54
N PHE A 89 3.82 -4.82 -6.79
CA PHE A 89 4.61 -4.71 -5.58
C PHE A 89 5.26 -6.04 -5.23
N THR A 90 6.26 -6.01 -4.37
CA THR A 90 6.86 -7.22 -3.79
C THR A 90 6.21 -7.54 -2.46
N ALA A 91 5.93 -8.81 -2.21
CA ALA A 91 5.48 -9.30 -0.90
C ALA A 91 6.03 -10.70 -0.64
N THR A 92 6.21 -11.03 0.64
CA THR A 92 6.79 -12.29 1.09
C THR A 92 5.74 -13.16 1.73
N THR A 93 5.67 -14.43 1.34
CA THR A 93 4.85 -15.44 2.03
C THR A 93 5.73 -16.61 2.45
N LEU A 94 5.23 -17.43 3.37
CA LEU A 94 5.90 -18.69 3.73
C LEU A 94 5.91 -19.69 2.57
N GLN A 95 4.91 -19.62 1.68
CA GLN A 95 4.78 -20.55 0.56
C GLN A 95 5.70 -20.20 -0.61
N TYR A 96 5.77 -18.92 -0.97
CA TYR A 96 6.44 -18.47 -2.20
C TYR A 96 7.73 -17.67 -1.94
N GLY A 97 8.05 -17.36 -0.69
CA GLY A 97 9.10 -16.38 -0.41
C GLY A 97 8.75 -15.00 -0.96
N ALA A 98 9.77 -14.19 -1.26
CA ALA A 98 9.62 -12.83 -1.76
C ALA A 98 9.42 -12.82 -3.28
N GLU A 99 8.21 -12.50 -3.72
CA GLU A 99 7.77 -12.58 -5.12
C GLU A 99 7.05 -11.31 -5.58
N LEU A 100 6.72 -11.25 -6.88
CA LEU A 100 5.95 -10.16 -7.50
C LEU A 100 4.43 -10.40 -7.37
N TRP A 101 3.74 -9.41 -6.85
CA TRP A 101 2.29 -9.37 -6.65
C TRP A 101 1.67 -8.21 -7.42
N ALA A 102 0.37 -8.32 -7.70
CA ALA A 102 -0.42 -7.27 -8.33
C ALA A 102 -1.78 -7.11 -7.65
N THR A 103 -2.29 -5.89 -7.61
CA THR A 103 -3.65 -5.58 -7.18
C THR A 103 -4.33 -4.59 -8.13
N ASN A 104 -5.64 -4.71 -8.28
CA ASN A 104 -6.49 -3.68 -8.89
C ASN A 104 -7.27 -2.86 -7.84
N GLY A 105 -6.84 -2.91 -6.57
CA GLY A 105 -7.49 -2.19 -5.47
C GLY A 105 -8.68 -2.94 -4.86
N THR A 106 -8.85 -4.22 -5.23
CA THR A 106 -9.82 -5.13 -4.60
C THR A 106 -9.12 -6.35 -4.03
N THR A 107 -9.69 -6.96 -2.99
CA THR A 107 -9.16 -8.20 -2.41
C THR A 107 -9.09 -9.31 -3.45
N ALA A 108 -10.14 -9.48 -4.27
CA ALA A 108 -10.19 -10.51 -5.32
C ALA A 108 -9.16 -10.29 -6.44
N GLY A 109 -8.82 -9.04 -6.73
CA GLY A 109 -7.79 -8.71 -7.72
C GLY A 109 -6.38 -8.65 -7.15
N THR A 110 -6.17 -8.94 -5.87
CA THR A 110 -4.85 -9.00 -5.24
C THR A 110 -4.29 -10.42 -5.37
N THR A 111 -3.29 -10.60 -6.22
CA THR A 111 -2.82 -11.93 -6.65
C THR A 111 -1.32 -11.97 -6.88
N LEU A 112 -0.72 -13.15 -6.68
CA LEU A 112 0.64 -13.46 -7.11
C LEU A 112 0.69 -13.37 -8.64
N VAL A 113 1.63 -12.59 -9.19
CA VAL A 113 1.80 -12.49 -10.65
C VAL A 113 2.39 -13.77 -11.21
N LYS A 114 3.45 -14.23 -10.56
CA LYS A 114 4.15 -15.45 -10.89
C LYS A 114 5.08 -15.82 -9.74
N ASP A 115 5.15 -17.11 -9.45
CA ASP A 115 6.26 -17.68 -8.67
C ASP A 115 7.48 -17.79 -9.61
N VAL A 116 8.44 -16.88 -9.44
CA VAL A 116 9.62 -16.81 -10.29
C VAL A 116 10.70 -17.79 -9.82
N ARG A 117 10.68 -18.19 -8.55
CA ARG A 117 11.65 -19.10 -7.93
C ARG A 117 10.94 -20.22 -7.14
N PRO A 118 10.44 -21.24 -7.87
CA PRO A 118 9.72 -22.37 -7.27
C PRO A 118 10.62 -23.34 -6.52
#